data_AF-A0A8E2JBU8-F1
#
_entry.id   AF-A0A8E2JBU8-F1
#
_cell.length_a   1.000
_cell.length_b   1.000
_cell.length_c   1.000
_cell.angle_alpha   90.00
_cell.angle_beta   90.00
_cell.angle_gamma   90.00
#
_symmetry.space_group_name_H-M   'P 1'
#
loop_
_entity.id
_entity.type
_entity.pdbx_description
1 polymer ?
#
loop_
_entity_poly.entity_id
_entity_poly.type
_entity_poly.pdbx_seq_one_letter_code
_entity_poly.pdbx_strand_id
1 'polypeptide(L)'
;MLAHSDSSSNGASIPSGSNGIGIDGVHHGTNGFKDTNGTNGTNGTHHAHTHTDQDAARSGAPIPIAIVSMACRFGGDVHSPSKLWDLCAAVKDSLCPIPEQRFDAQSLYHQDKNRIGRCHVVGGYFMSQDISVFDAGFFNLAANVATITC
;
A
#
# COMPACT_ATOMS: atom_id res chain seq x y z
N MET A 1 -46.97 41.04 -36.29
CA MET A 1 -48.36 41.50 -36.09
C MET A 1 -49.10 40.32 -35.49
N LEU A 2 -49.16 40.23 -34.15
CA LEU A 2 -50.35 40.50 -33.31
C LEU A 2 -51.56 39.67 -33.82
N ALA A 3 -52.19 38.77 -33.07
CA ALA A 3 -52.61 38.87 -31.68
C ALA A 3 -53.34 37.55 -31.26
N HIS A 4 -53.40 37.27 -29.94
CA HIS A 4 -54.56 36.87 -29.12
C HIS A 4 -55.59 35.88 -29.75
N SER A 5 -56.10 34.80 -29.17
CA SER A 5 -56.36 34.27 -27.82
C SER A 5 -56.86 32.82 -28.05
N ASP A 6 -56.81 31.85 -27.14
CA ASP A 6 -57.88 31.67 -26.15
C ASP A 6 -57.47 30.64 -25.10
N SER A 7 -57.74 31.02 -23.85
CA SER A 7 -57.81 30.14 -22.69
C SER A 7 -58.88 29.07 -22.89
N SER A 8 -58.50 27.79 -22.80
CA SER A 8 -59.40 26.77 -22.28
C SER A 8 -58.85 26.29 -20.94
N SER A 9 -59.31 26.95 -19.88
CA SER A 9 -59.20 26.46 -18.52
C SER A 9 -60.02 25.18 -18.41
N ASN A 10 -59.37 24.03 -18.54
CA ASN A 10 -59.98 22.78 -18.13
C ASN A 10 -59.81 22.69 -16.61
N GLY A 11 -60.66 23.45 -15.91
CA GLY A 11 -60.82 23.38 -14.46
C GLY A 11 -61.38 22.01 -14.08
N ALA A 12 -60.50 21.02 -13.95
CA ALA A 12 -60.82 19.85 -13.14
C ALA A 12 -60.68 20.29 -11.68
N SER A 13 -61.81 20.60 -11.05
CA SER A 13 -61.92 20.63 -9.60
C SER A 13 -61.56 19.23 -9.09
N ILE A 14 -60.29 19.01 -8.75
CA ILE A 14 -59.88 17.81 -8.03
C ILE A 14 -60.45 17.91 -6.62
N PRO A 15 -61.22 16.91 -6.16
CA PRO A 15 -61.79 16.94 -4.82
C PRO A 15 -60.64 17.02 -3.81
N SER A 16 -60.72 17.93 -2.85
CA SER A 16 -59.80 17.94 -1.71
C SER A 16 -59.84 16.54 -1.10
N GLY A 17 -58.72 15.82 -1.12
CA GLY A 17 -58.65 14.51 -0.50
C GLY A 17 -59.12 14.59 0.94
N SER A 18 -60.08 13.76 1.32
CA SER A 18 -60.55 13.67 2.70
C SER A 18 -59.39 13.23 3.58
N ASN A 19 -59.11 14.01 4.62
CA ASN A 19 -58.03 13.72 5.55
C ASN A 19 -58.42 12.52 6.43
N GLY A 20 -57.59 11.49 6.51
CA GLY A 20 -57.79 10.38 7.45
C GLY A 20 -57.45 10.79 8.88
N ILE A 21 -58.32 10.49 9.85
CA ILE A 21 -58.02 10.59 11.29
C ILE A 21 -57.24 9.34 11.69
N GLY A 22 -56.07 9.51 12.32
CA GLY A 22 -55.28 8.41 12.87
C GLY A 22 -56.00 7.69 14.02
N ILE A 23 -55.62 6.46 14.33
CA ILE A 23 -56.21 5.65 15.44
C ILE A 23 -56.00 6.27 16.84
N ASP A 24 -55.13 7.27 16.95
CA ASP A 24 -54.86 8.09 18.12
C ASP A 24 -55.71 9.37 18.17
N GLY A 25 -56.59 9.58 17.18
CA GLY A 25 -57.45 10.76 17.08
C GLY A 25 -56.72 12.02 16.57
N VAL A 26 -55.45 11.90 16.17
CA VAL A 26 -54.65 13.04 15.68
C VAL A 26 -54.67 13.08 14.15
N HIS A 27 -54.70 14.29 13.60
CA HIS A 27 -54.79 14.52 12.16
C HIS A 27 -53.41 14.39 11.49
N HIS A 28 -53.05 13.18 11.06
CA HIS A 28 -51.83 12.95 10.28
C HIS A 28 -52.11 13.21 8.79
N GLY A 29 -51.70 14.38 8.29
CA GLY A 29 -51.82 14.72 6.88
C GLY A 29 -50.92 13.83 6.02
N THR A 30 -51.50 13.07 5.09
CA THR A 30 -50.77 12.35 4.04
C THR A 30 -51.03 13.02 2.68
N ASN A 31 -50.14 13.90 2.25
CA ASN A 31 -50.15 14.45 0.89
C ASN A 31 -49.32 13.56 -0.05
N GLY A 32 -49.83 12.36 -0.33
CA GLY A 32 -49.27 11.48 -1.37
C GLY A 32 -49.85 11.83 -2.74
N PHE A 33 -49.25 12.75 -3.47
CA PHE A 33 -49.45 12.82 -4.92
C PHE A 33 -48.69 11.66 -5.58
N LYS A 34 -49.26 11.05 -6.61
CA LYS A 34 -48.87 9.73 -7.11
C LYS A 34 -47.49 9.66 -7.81
N ASP A 35 -46.73 10.75 -7.85
CA ASP A 35 -45.41 10.83 -8.49
C ASP A 35 -44.29 11.42 -7.61
N THR A 36 -44.49 11.57 -6.29
CA THR A 36 -43.41 12.07 -5.40
C THR A 36 -42.62 10.94 -4.77
N ASN A 37 -41.30 10.96 -5.01
CA ASN A 37 -40.28 10.19 -4.30
C ASN A 37 -40.52 10.23 -2.78
N GLY A 38 -40.56 9.06 -2.13
CA GLY A 38 -40.95 8.90 -0.73
C GLY A 38 -40.15 9.79 0.23
N THR A 39 -40.84 10.59 1.03
CA THR A 39 -40.21 11.37 2.10
C THR A 39 -40.31 10.61 3.43
N ASN A 40 -39.19 9.99 3.77
CA ASN A 40 -38.55 10.00 5.09
C ASN A 40 -39.46 9.88 6.34
N GLY A 41 -39.46 8.71 6.98
CA GLY A 41 -40.16 8.55 8.26
C GLY A 41 -39.99 7.26 9.06
N THR A 42 -39.32 6.21 8.56
CA THR A 42 -39.19 4.94 9.32
C THR A 42 -37.77 4.35 9.38
N ASN A 43 -36.73 5.14 9.10
CA ASN A 43 -35.36 4.64 9.28
C ASN A 43 -35.04 4.58 10.77
N GLY A 44 -35.13 3.36 11.34
CA GLY A 44 -34.67 3.06 12.69
C GLY A 44 -33.26 3.60 12.90
N THR A 45 -32.97 4.02 14.13
CA THR A 45 -31.64 4.46 14.55
C THR A 45 -30.65 3.30 14.47
N HIS A 46 -30.14 3.02 13.28
CA HIS A 46 -28.90 2.29 13.14
C HIS A 46 -27.79 3.22 13.63
N HIS A 47 -27.18 2.87 14.77
CA HIS A 47 -25.90 3.46 15.14
C HIS A 47 -24.97 3.28 13.96
N ALA A 48 -24.61 4.40 13.32
CA ALA A 48 -23.65 4.42 12.24
C ALA A 48 -22.30 3.98 12.81
N HIS A 49 -22.01 2.68 12.72
CA HIS A 49 -20.63 2.22 12.74
C HIS A 49 -19.98 2.79 11.49
N THR A 50 -19.33 3.93 11.62
CA THR A 50 -18.51 4.55 10.58
C THR A 50 -17.33 3.62 10.30
N HIS A 51 -17.53 2.62 9.44
CA HIS A 51 -16.47 1.83 8.88
C HIS A 51 -15.83 2.65 7.75
N THR A 52 -14.93 3.55 8.13
CA THR A 52 -14.16 4.41 7.20
C THR A 52 -13.24 3.64 6.27
N ASP A 53 -13.10 2.32 6.43
CA ASP A 53 -12.28 1.46 5.56
C ASP A 53 -12.93 1.11 4.21
N GLN A 54 -14.25 1.29 4.07
CA GLN A 54 -14.99 0.69 2.94
C GLN A 54 -14.94 1.52 1.65
N ASP A 55 -14.53 2.81 1.72
CA ASP A 55 -14.41 3.69 0.55
C ASP A 55 -13.05 3.57 -0.17
N ALA A 56 -11.98 3.17 0.51
CA ALA A 56 -10.67 3.01 -0.10
C ALA A 56 -10.63 1.86 -1.13
N ALA A 57 -11.39 0.78 -0.88
CA ALA A 57 -11.43 -0.39 -1.74
C ALA A 57 -12.13 -0.16 -3.11
N ARG A 58 -12.93 0.92 -3.25
CA ARG A 58 -13.60 1.27 -4.52
C ARG A 58 -12.77 2.17 -5.44
N SER A 59 -11.65 2.72 -4.96
CA SER A 59 -10.91 3.77 -5.68
C SER A 59 -10.03 3.27 -6.83
N GLY A 60 -9.76 1.96 -6.95
CA GLY A 60 -8.73 1.45 -7.89
C GLY A 60 -7.32 1.98 -7.60
N ALA A 61 -7.14 2.75 -6.52
CA ALA A 61 -5.85 3.26 -6.07
C ALA A 61 -5.10 2.12 -5.39
N PRO A 62 -3.77 2.00 -5.62
CA PRO A 62 -2.97 0.97 -4.99
C PRO A 62 -2.97 1.14 -3.47
N ILE A 63 -3.10 0.01 -2.77
CA ILE A 63 -3.05 -0.02 -1.30
C ILE A 63 -1.59 0.18 -0.86
N PRO A 64 -1.28 1.15 0.03
CA PRO A 64 0.08 1.34 0.53
C PRO A 64 0.59 0.13 1.32
N ILE A 65 1.85 -0.23 1.13
CA ILE A 65 2.52 -1.32 1.85
C ILE A 65 3.45 -0.74 2.91
N ALA A 66 3.25 -1.14 4.16
CA ALA A 66 4.11 -0.72 5.27
C ALA A 66 5.40 -1.56 5.34
N ILE A 67 6.54 -0.90 5.50
CA ILE A 67 7.81 -1.54 5.87
C ILE A 67 7.90 -1.54 7.39
N VAL A 68 7.70 -2.70 8.01
CA VAL A 68 7.63 -2.84 9.47
C VAL A 68 9.00 -3.14 10.11
N SER A 69 9.94 -3.68 9.34
CA SER A 69 11.27 -4.01 9.82
C SER A 69 12.29 -4.12 8.68
N MET A 70 13.57 -4.07 9.04
CA MET A 70 14.71 -4.23 8.15
C MET A 70 15.85 -4.95 8.88
N ALA A 71 16.63 -5.74 8.16
CA ALA A 71 17.88 -6.33 8.62
C ALA A 71 18.87 -6.35 7.45
N CYS A 72 20.16 -6.16 7.71
CA CYS A 72 21.14 -6.10 6.64
C CYS A 72 22.57 -6.39 7.11
N ARG A 73 23.41 -6.83 6.17
CA ARG A 73 24.87 -6.85 6.29
C ARG A 73 25.49 -6.26 5.02
N PHE A 74 26.40 -5.32 5.17
CA PHE A 74 27.10 -4.63 4.07
C PHE A 74 28.61 -4.53 4.37
N GLY A 75 29.38 -4.09 3.36
CA GLY A 75 30.79 -3.79 3.54
C GLY A 75 31.02 -2.58 4.47
N GLY A 76 32.17 -2.57 5.14
CA GLY A 76 32.50 -1.55 6.13
C GLY A 76 31.94 -1.81 7.53
N ASP A 77 31.87 -3.08 7.95
CA ASP A 77 31.36 -3.52 9.25
C ASP A 77 29.91 -3.06 9.56
N VAL A 78 29.08 -2.97 8.53
CA VAL A 78 27.66 -2.62 8.67
C VAL A 78 26.85 -3.90 8.82
N HIS A 79 26.26 -4.12 10.00
CA HIS A 79 25.47 -5.31 10.31
C HIS A 79 24.10 -4.97 10.94
N SER A 80 23.63 -3.74 10.77
CA SER A 80 22.30 -3.28 11.18
C SER A 80 21.84 -2.08 10.35
N PRO A 81 20.52 -1.84 10.25
CA PRO A 81 19.99 -0.65 9.59
C PRO A 81 20.53 0.67 10.18
N SER A 82 20.74 0.73 11.50
CA SER A 82 21.33 1.91 12.15
C SER A 82 22.77 2.17 11.69
N LYS A 83 23.61 1.13 11.61
CA LYS A 83 24.97 1.27 11.09
C LYS A 83 25.00 1.67 9.62
N LEU A 84 24.03 1.19 8.82
CA LEU A 84 23.89 1.63 7.44
C LEU A 84 23.57 3.13 7.39
N TRP A 85 22.64 3.58 8.22
CA TRP A 85 22.28 4.99 8.31
C TRP A 85 23.49 5.85 8.70
N ASP A 86 24.28 5.43 9.69
CA ASP A 86 25.47 6.15 10.11
C ASP A 86 26.48 6.30 8.96
N LEU A 87 26.69 5.25 8.16
CA LEU A 87 27.58 5.28 6.99
C LEU A 87 27.08 6.27 5.92
N CYS A 88 25.78 6.25 5.62
CA CYS A 88 25.16 7.15 4.66
C CYS A 88 25.20 8.61 5.15
N ALA A 89 24.84 8.85 6.40
CA ALA A 89 24.83 10.18 7.02
C ALA A 89 26.24 10.77 7.11
N ALA A 90 27.25 9.92 7.34
CA ALA A 90 28.66 10.31 7.31
C ALA A 90 29.24 10.45 5.89
N VAL A 91 28.46 10.12 4.83
CA VAL A 91 28.90 10.10 3.43
C VAL A 91 30.21 9.33 3.25
N LYS A 92 30.33 8.18 3.93
CA LYS A 92 31.55 7.39 3.97
C LYS A 92 31.53 6.27 2.93
N ASP A 93 32.66 6.09 2.23
CA ASP A 93 32.90 4.97 1.34
C ASP A 93 33.53 3.79 2.10
N SER A 94 32.98 2.59 1.94
CA SER A 94 33.50 1.34 2.51
C SER A 94 34.21 0.44 1.49
N LEU A 95 34.60 1.00 0.34
CA LEU A 95 35.43 0.31 -0.65
C LEU A 95 36.71 -0.23 0.00
N CYS A 96 36.99 -1.51 -0.23
CA CYS A 96 38.21 -2.17 0.24
C CYS A 96 38.82 -3.05 -0.86
N PRO A 97 40.10 -3.43 -0.73
CA PRO A 97 40.70 -4.46 -1.57
C PRO A 97 39.91 -5.76 -1.49
N ILE A 98 39.95 -6.56 -2.56
CA ILE A 98 39.35 -7.90 -2.56
C ILE A 98 40.06 -8.75 -1.49
N PRO A 99 39.34 -9.32 -0.51
CA PRO A 99 39.97 -10.16 0.51
C PRO A 99 40.60 -11.41 -0.11
N GLU A 100 41.85 -11.71 0.24
CA GLU A 100 42.62 -12.84 -0.31
C GLU A 100 41.95 -14.20 -0.05
N GLN A 101 41.14 -14.30 1.01
CA GLN A 101 40.40 -15.51 1.38
C GLN A 101 39.21 -15.80 0.44
N ARG A 102 38.80 -14.86 -0.41
CA ARG A 102 37.67 -15.07 -1.34
C ARG A 102 38.11 -15.77 -2.61
N PHE A 103 39.15 -15.23 -3.24
CA PHE A 103 39.79 -15.76 -4.43
C PHE A 103 41.08 -14.99 -4.68
N ASP A 104 41.99 -15.58 -5.45
CA ASP A 104 43.23 -14.92 -5.86
C ASP A 104 42.95 -13.84 -6.93
N ALA A 105 42.61 -12.64 -6.46
CA ALA A 105 42.35 -11.49 -7.32
C ALA A 105 43.58 -11.08 -8.15
N GLN A 106 44.80 -11.27 -7.62
CA GLN A 106 46.03 -10.91 -8.32
C GLN A 106 46.23 -11.79 -9.55
N SER A 107 45.95 -13.09 -9.43
CA SER A 107 46.03 -14.01 -10.57
C SER A 107 45.02 -13.68 -11.69
N LEU A 108 43.89 -13.07 -11.36
CA LEU A 108 42.83 -12.70 -12.30
C LEU A 108 42.95 -11.27 -12.85
N TYR A 109 43.76 -10.42 -12.19
CA TYR A 109 43.87 -9.02 -12.55
C TYR A 109 44.53 -8.84 -13.94
N HIS A 110 44.01 -7.88 -14.70
CA HIS A 110 44.63 -7.36 -15.90
C HIS A 110 44.15 -5.93 -16.19
N GLN A 111 45.05 -5.03 -16.62
CA GLN A 111 44.72 -3.63 -16.86
C GLN A 111 43.82 -3.42 -18.10
N ASP A 112 43.98 -4.24 -19.14
CA ASP A 112 43.11 -4.23 -20.32
C ASP A 112 41.73 -4.81 -19.99
N LYS A 113 40.71 -3.95 -20.08
CA LYS A 113 39.30 -4.26 -19.80
C LYS A 113 38.70 -5.23 -20.82
N ASN A 114 39.27 -5.34 -22.02
CA ASN A 114 38.76 -6.17 -23.09
C ASN A 114 39.39 -7.57 -23.11
N ARG A 115 40.33 -7.86 -22.20
CA ARG A 115 40.99 -9.15 -22.15
C ARG A 115 40.05 -10.22 -21.60
N ILE A 116 39.74 -11.20 -22.45
CA ILE A 116 38.86 -12.32 -22.11
C ILE A 116 39.44 -13.12 -20.93
N GLY A 117 38.59 -13.47 -19.97
CA GLY A 117 38.97 -14.27 -18.79
C GLY A 117 39.79 -13.51 -17.74
N ARG A 118 39.81 -12.17 -17.79
CA ARG A 118 40.49 -11.32 -16.80
C ARG A 118 39.55 -10.27 -16.22
N CYS A 119 39.89 -9.78 -15.04
CA CYS A 119 39.18 -8.71 -14.36
C CYS A 119 40.11 -7.50 -14.18
N HIS A 120 39.60 -6.28 -14.39
CA HIS A 120 40.37 -5.05 -14.15
C HIS A 120 40.01 -4.38 -12.81
N VAL A 121 39.08 -4.96 -12.06
CA VAL A 121 38.61 -4.41 -10.78
C VAL A 121 39.57 -4.84 -9.68
N VAL A 122 40.00 -3.90 -8.84
CA VAL A 122 40.99 -4.10 -7.77
C VAL A 122 40.38 -4.16 -6.36
N GLY A 123 39.10 -3.83 -6.24
CA GLY A 123 38.41 -3.68 -4.97
C GLY A 123 36.89 -3.67 -5.11
N GLY A 124 36.22 -3.70 -3.98
CA GLY A 124 34.76 -3.72 -3.90
C GLY A 124 34.28 -3.52 -2.47
N TYR A 125 33.00 -3.78 -2.24
CA TYR A 125 32.37 -3.65 -0.93
C TYR A 125 32.20 -5.04 -0.33
N PHE A 126 33.13 -5.45 0.52
CA PHE A 126 33.15 -6.79 1.11
C PHE A 126 32.76 -6.77 2.59
N MET A 127 31.98 -7.77 3.00
CA MET A 127 31.68 -8.01 4.41
C MET A 127 32.97 -8.32 5.17
N SER A 128 33.14 -7.67 6.32
CA SER A 128 34.30 -7.88 7.20
C SER A 128 34.28 -9.25 7.91
N GLN A 129 33.10 -9.86 7.99
CA GLN A 129 32.90 -11.18 8.59
C GLN A 129 33.15 -12.27 7.56
N ASP A 130 33.50 -13.46 8.04
CA ASP A 130 33.56 -14.62 7.17
C ASP A 130 32.16 -15.02 6.72
N ILE A 131 31.97 -15.11 5.39
CA ILE A 131 30.69 -15.52 4.80
C ILE A 131 30.52 -17.03 4.81
N SER A 132 31.59 -17.79 5.08
CA SER A 132 31.50 -19.25 5.22
C SER A 132 30.86 -19.68 6.55
N VAL A 133 30.75 -18.75 7.51
CA VAL A 133 30.20 -19.01 8.83
C VAL A 133 28.68 -18.86 8.81
N PHE A 134 28.00 -19.96 9.10
CA PHE A 134 26.54 -20.03 9.15
C PHE A 134 26.08 -20.88 10.35
N ASP A 135 25.10 -20.40 11.10
CA ASP A 135 24.55 -21.10 12.26
C ASP A 135 23.53 -22.17 11.83
N ALA A 136 24.02 -23.31 11.37
CA ALA A 136 23.17 -24.41 10.91
C ALA A 136 22.27 -24.97 12.02
N GLY A 137 22.76 -24.99 13.26
CA GLY A 137 22.02 -25.50 14.42
C GLY A 137 20.76 -24.69 14.71
N PHE A 138 20.86 -23.35 14.64
CA PHE A 138 19.71 -22.46 14.79
C PHE A 138 18.59 -22.75 13.79
N PHE A 139 18.94 -23.08 12.54
CA PHE A 139 17.97 -23.41 11.48
C PHE A 139 17.61 -24.89 11.40
N ASN A 140 18.08 -25.73 12.33
CA ASN A 140 17.92 -27.19 12.30
C ASN A 140 18.43 -27.83 10.99
N LEU A 141 19.51 -27.30 10.43
CA LEU A 141 20.15 -27.85 9.24
C LEU A 141 21.32 -28.75 9.62
N ALA A 142 21.40 -29.93 9.00
CA ALA A 142 22.58 -30.78 9.09
C ALA A 142 23.77 -30.11 8.37
N ALA A 143 24.98 -30.31 8.89
CA ALA A 143 26.19 -29.64 8.39
C ALA A 143 26.42 -29.86 6.88
N ASN A 144 26.20 -31.08 6.39
CA ASN A 144 26.36 -31.41 4.97
C ASN A 144 25.38 -30.67 4.05
N VAL A 145 24.16 -30.40 4.53
CA VAL A 145 23.16 -29.63 3.79
C VAL A 145 23.57 -28.16 3.80
N ALA A 146 23.92 -27.60 4.96
CA ALA A 146 24.35 -26.22 5.07
C ALA A 146 25.53 -25.90 4.15
N THR A 147 26.53 -26.79 4.03
CA THR A 147 27.70 -26.58 3.16
C THR A 147 27.36 -26.45 1.67
N ILE A 148 26.28 -27.06 1.17
CA ILE A 148 25.90 -26.99 -0.25
C ILE A 148 24.85 -25.92 -0.53
N THR A 149 24.07 -25.49 0.48
CA THR A 149 22.96 -24.54 0.30
C THR A 149 23.27 -23.12 0.73
N CYS A 150 24.25 -22.92 1.63
CA CYS A 150 24.49 -21.66 2.32
C CYS A 150 25.86 -21.07 1.98
#